data_AF-A0A3D0CYH3-F1
#
_entry.id   AF-A0A3D0CYH3-F1
#
_cell.length_a   1.000
_cell.length_b   1.000
_cell.length_c   1.000
_cell.angle_alpha   90.00
_cell.angle_beta   90.00
_cell.angle_gamma   90.00
#
_symmetry.space_group_name_H-M   'P 1'
#
loop_
_entity.id
_entity.type
_entity.pdbx_description
1 polymer ?
#
loop_
_entity_poly.entity_id
_entity_poly.type
_entity_poly.pdbx_seq_one_letter_code
_entity_poly.pdbx_strand_id
1 'polypeptide(L)'
;ARQELALYLGVVLALDRTGPLDPEEATRVRAALARGDGVAAAEVLSDESLRRFALAGTPQEVVRQVIDLFDAGAGRVEFGTPHGLSELEGIRLLGERVLPALRD
;
A
#
# COMPACT_ATOMS: atom_id res chain seq x y z
N ALA A 1 1.48 -7.05 -0.08
CA ALA A 1 1.14 -5.64 -0.39
C ALA A 1 0.86 -5.43 -1.88
N ARG A 2 1.85 -5.58 -2.78
CA ARG A 2 1.68 -5.30 -4.23
C ARG A 2 0.55 -6.11 -4.90
N GLN A 3 0.41 -7.40 -4.59
CA GLN A 3 -0.64 -8.24 -5.16
C GLN A 3 -2.05 -7.77 -4.75
N GLU A 4 -2.27 -7.54 -3.45
CA GLU A 4 -3.55 -6.99 -2.96
C GLU A 4 -3.84 -5.63 -3.56
N LEU A 5 -2.83 -4.76 -3.63
CA LEU A 5 -2.97 -3.43 -4.20
C LEU A 5 -3.37 -3.50 -5.68
N ALA A 6 -2.73 -4.38 -6.45
CA ALA A 6 -2.97 -4.53 -7.88
C ALA A 6 -4.45 -4.79 -8.21
N LEU A 7 -5.17 -5.55 -7.36
CA LEU A 7 -6.59 -5.90 -7.56
C LEU A 7 -7.50 -4.66 -7.68
N TYR A 8 -7.18 -3.59 -6.95
CA TYR A 8 -7.99 -2.37 -6.93
C TYR A 8 -7.35 -1.23 -7.73
N LEU A 9 -6.03 -1.27 -7.92
CA LEU A 9 -5.28 -0.19 -8.55
C LEU A 9 -5.72 0.09 -10.00
N GLY A 10 -6.10 -0.97 -10.74
CA GLY A 10 -6.61 -0.82 -12.11
C GLY A 10 -7.85 0.09 -12.23
N VAL A 11 -8.65 0.18 -11.16
CA VAL A 11 -9.82 1.05 -11.04
C VAL A 11 -9.45 2.38 -10.39
N VAL A 12 -8.72 2.36 -9.27
CA VAL A 12 -8.39 3.57 -8.49
C VAL A 12 -7.55 4.55 -9.32
N LEU A 13 -6.53 4.08 -10.05
CA LEU A 13 -5.69 4.95 -10.88
C LEU A 13 -6.47 5.64 -12.00
N ALA A 14 -7.52 4.99 -12.51
CA ALA A 14 -8.34 5.60 -13.56
C ALA A 14 -9.20 6.77 -13.03
N LEU A 15 -9.39 6.85 -11.71
CA LEU A 15 -10.27 7.82 -11.05
C LEU A 15 -9.50 8.86 -10.24
N ASP A 16 -8.23 8.61 -9.92
CA ASP A 16 -7.39 9.53 -9.15
C ASP A 16 -7.07 10.80 -9.96
N ARG A 17 -7.47 11.95 -9.42
CA ARG A 17 -7.23 13.29 -9.99
C ARG A 17 -6.15 14.06 -9.24
N THR A 18 -5.57 13.46 -8.20
CA THR A 18 -4.75 14.16 -7.20
C THR A 18 -3.26 14.06 -7.47
N GLY A 19 -2.80 13.19 -8.37
CA GLY A 19 -1.37 12.95 -8.52
C GLY A 19 -0.86 12.62 -9.93
N PRO A 20 0.46 12.71 -10.15
CA PRO A 20 1.15 12.35 -11.40
C PRO A 20 1.35 10.84 -11.49
N LEU A 21 0.27 10.07 -11.48
CA LEU A 21 0.37 8.62 -11.64
C LEU A 21 0.48 8.29 -13.12
N ASP A 22 1.41 7.42 -13.48
CA ASP A 22 1.67 7.02 -14.86
C ASP A 22 0.43 6.32 -15.44
N PRO A 23 -0.27 6.91 -16.41
CA PRO A 23 -1.44 6.27 -17.03
C PRO A 23 -1.09 4.95 -17.73
N GLU A 24 0.18 4.77 -18.13
CA GLU A 24 0.66 3.54 -18.74
C GLU A 24 0.84 2.42 -17.70
N GLU A 25 1.22 2.73 -16.47
CA GLU A 25 1.25 1.78 -15.35
C GLU A 25 -0.16 1.21 -15.11
N ALA A 26 -1.17 2.08 -15.01
CA ALA A 26 -2.56 1.66 -14.84
C ALA A 26 -3.04 0.74 -15.98
N THR A 27 -2.63 1.04 -17.21
CA THR A 27 -2.96 0.25 -18.39
C THR A 27 -2.29 -1.13 -18.35
N ARG A 28 -1.02 -1.20 -17.97
CA ARG A 28 -0.28 -2.47 -17.83
C ARG A 28 -0.85 -3.35 -16.71
N VAL A 29 -1.19 -2.76 -15.56
CA VAL A 29 -1.86 -3.46 -14.45
C VAL A 29 -3.18 -4.06 -14.92
N ARG A 30 -4.05 -3.26 -15.57
CA ARG A 30 -5.33 -3.76 -16.12
C ARG A 30 -5.13 -4.89 -17.12
N ALA A 31 -4.14 -4.77 -18.01
CA ALA A 31 -3.86 -5.80 -19.01
C ALA A 31 -3.44 -7.14 -18.38
N ALA A 32 -2.64 -7.11 -17.30
CA ALA A 32 -2.26 -8.31 -16.57
C ALA A 32 -3.44 -8.94 -15.84
N LEU A 33 -4.25 -8.13 -15.14
CA LEU A 33 -5.46 -8.60 -14.44
C LEU A 33 -6.50 -9.20 -15.40
N ALA A 34 -6.67 -8.62 -16.60
CA ALA A 34 -7.57 -9.16 -17.62
C ALA A 34 -7.20 -10.58 -18.08
N ARG A 35 -5.94 -11.01 -17.89
CA ARG A 35 -5.47 -12.37 -18.15
C ARG A 35 -5.55 -13.28 -16.91
N GLY A 36 -6.05 -12.79 -15.79
CA GLY A 36 -6.04 -13.49 -14.50
C GLY A 36 -4.65 -13.55 -13.84
N ASP A 37 -3.68 -12.76 -14.32
CA ASP A 37 -2.29 -12.81 -13.86
C ASP A 37 -2.02 -11.72 -12.80
N GLY A 38 -2.43 -12.01 -11.57
CA GLY A 38 -2.24 -11.11 -10.42
C GLY A 38 -0.79 -10.93 -10.01
N VAL A 39 0.09 -11.89 -10.32
CA VAL A 39 1.53 -11.79 -10.04
C VAL A 39 2.15 -10.76 -10.99
N ALA A 40 1.93 -10.90 -12.30
CA ALA A 40 2.42 -9.91 -13.26
C ALA A 40 1.85 -8.52 -12.99
N ALA A 41 0.58 -8.43 -12.57
CA ALA A 41 -0.02 -7.15 -12.19
C ALA A 41 0.71 -6.48 -11.02
N ALA A 42 1.16 -7.25 -10.03
CA ALA A 42 1.90 -6.77 -8.86
C ALA A 42 3.34 -6.35 -9.18
N GLU A 43 3.99 -7.02 -10.13
CA GLU A 43 5.35 -6.71 -10.59
C GLU A 43 5.41 -5.40 -11.36
N VAL A 44 4.35 -5.06 -12.09
CA VAL A 44 4.24 -3.80 -12.84
C VAL A 44 4.20 -2.57 -11.93
N LEU A 45 3.74 -2.72 -10.68
CA LEU A 45 3.61 -1.59 -9.76
C LEU A 45 4.97 -0.94 -9.48
N SER A 46 5.02 0.39 -9.51
CA SER A 46 6.17 1.14 -9.04
C SER A 46 6.18 1.20 -7.52
N ASP A 47 7.37 1.41 -6.94
CA ASP A 47 7.50 1.70 -5.52
C ASP A 47 6.78 3.00 -5.13
N GLU A 48 6.68 3.94 -6.07
CA GLU A 48 5.94 5.19 -5.85
C GLU A 48 4.43 4.95 -5.70
N SER A 49 3.84 4.18 -6.61
CA SER A 49 2.43 3.79 -6.50
C SER A 49 2.19 2.95 -5.26
N LEU A 50 3.11 2.04 -4.91
CA LEU A 50 3.01 1.28 -3.66
C LEU A 50 3.00 2.21 -2.44
N ARG A 51 3.92 3.17 -2.35
CA ARG A 51 4.03 4.12 -1.22
C ARG A 51 2.81 5.02 -1.08
N ARG A 52 2.17 5.41 -2.18
CA ARG A 52 0.99 6.30 -2.15
C ARG A 52 -0.28 5.61 -1.68
N PHE A 53 -0.44 4.34 -2.04
CA PHE A 53 -1.70 3.63 -1.79
C PHE A 53 -1.62 2.59 -0.66
N ALA A 54 -0.44 2.33 -0.10
CA ALA A 54 -0.28 1.35 0.96
C ALA A 54 0.74 1.78 2.01
N LEU A 55 0.42 1.46 3.27
CA LEU A 55 1.40 1.42 4.34
C LEU A 55 2.19 0.11 4.21
N ALA A 56 3.39 0.17 3.65
CA ALA A 56 4.18 -1.00 3.31
C ALA A 56 5.67 -0.76 3.51
N GLY A 57 6.35 -1.81 4.00
CA GLY A 57 7.79 -1.80 4.24
C GLY A 57 8.16 -2.49 5.55
N THR A 58 9.34 -2.16 6.05
CA THR A 58 9.81 -2.47 7.40
C THR A 58 8.97 -1.73 8.45
N PRO A 59 8.98 -2.18 9.72
CA PRO A 59 8.28 -1.46 10.79
C PRO A 59 8.65 0.02 10.90
N GLN A 60 9.93 0.36 10.68
CA GLN A 60 10.40 1.75 10.73
C GLN A 60 9.84 2.61 9.60
N GLU A 61 9.74 2.06 8.39
CA GLU A 61 9.13 2.75 7.25
C GLU A 61 7.62 2.95 7.49
N VAL A 62 6.94 1.94 8.03
CA VAL A 62 5.52 2.05 8.39
C VAL A 62 5.30 3.12 9.46
N VAL A 63 6.15 3.19 10.49
CA VAL A 63 6.09 4.27 11.50
C VAL A 63 6.23 5.64 10.85
N ARG A 64 7.18 5.81 9.92
CA ARG A 64 7.36 7.08 9.21
C ARG A 64 6.10 7.46 8.43
N GLN A 65 5.55 6.53 7.66
CA GLN A 65 4.34 6.78 6.86
C GLN A 65 3.14 7.13 7.75
N VAL A 66 3.01 6.49 8.92
CA VAL A 66 1.94 6.81 9.88
C VAL A 66 2.11 8.21 10.48
N ILE A 67 3.34 8.62 10.81
CA ILE A 67 3.65 9.98 11.25
C ILE A 67 3.29 10.99 10.16
N ASP A 68 3.67 10.73 8.91
CA ASP A 68 3.36 11.62 7.79
C ASP A 68 1.82 11.80 7.61
N LEU A 69 1.03 10.75 7.87
CA LEU A 69 -0.44 10.83 7.87
C LEU A 69 -0.99 11.68 9.02
N PHE A 70 -0.45 11.53 10.23
CA PHE A 70 -0.84 12.35 11.38
C PHE A 70 -0.47 13.82 11.17
N ASP A 71 0.73 14.10 10.64
CA ASP A 71 1.19 15.45 10.30
C ASP A 71 0.31 16.09 9.22
N ALA A 72 -0.24 15.28 8.29
CA ALA A 72 -1.22 15.71 7.30
C ALA A 72 -2.64 15.94 7.87
N GLY A 73 -2.86 15.68 9.16
CA GLY A 73 -4.11 15.93 9.87
C GLY A 73 -5.04 14.71 10.00
N ALA A 74 -4.57 13.49 9.72
CA ALA A 74 -5.35 12.29 10.00
C ALA A 74 -5.60 12.17 11.53
N GLY A 75 -6.82 11.84 11.93
CA GLY A 75 -7.14 11.58 13.34
C GLY A 75 -7.00 10.11 13.76
N ARG A 76 -6.91 9.20 12.77
CA ARG A 76 -6.83 7.76 12.98
C ARG A 76 -6.24 7.08 11.75
N VAL A 77 -5.42 6.07 11.97
CA VAL A 77 -4.87 5.19 10.92
C VAL A 77 -5.35 3.77 11.15
N GLU A 78 -5.85 3.12 10.10
CA GLU A 78 -6.30 1.73 10.13
C GLU A 78 -5.31 0.79 9.42
N PHE A 79 -4.88 -0.21 10.17
CA PHE A 79 -4.26 -1.47 9.75
C PHE A 79 -5.11 -2.24 8.74
N GLY A 80 -4.91 -2.11 7.43
CA GLY A 80 -5.60 -2.92 6.42
C GLY A 80 -4.93 -4.28 6.14
N THR A 81 -5.72 -5.25 5.67
CA THR A 81 -5.18 -6.52 5.14
C THR A 81 -4.22 -6.26 3.98
N PRO A 82 -3.17 -7.09 3.82
CA PRO A 82 -2.91 -8.36 4.50
C PRO A 82 -2.11 -8.24 5.81
N HIS A 83 -1.88 -7.03 6.33
CA HIS A 83 -1.01 -6.71 7.50
C HIS A 83 0.48 -7.10 7.36
N GLY A 84 0.84 -8.01 6.45
CA GLY A 84 2.20 -8.47 6.22
C GLY A 84 2.24 -9.59 5.19
N LEU A 85 3.39 -10.26 5.07
CA LEU A 85 3.54 -11.49 4.27
C LEU A 85 2.84 -12.69 4.92
N SER A 86 2.70 -12.63 6.25
CA SER A 86 1.86 -13.50 7.07
C SER A 86 1.02 -12.59 7.94
N GLU A 87 -0.29 -12.87 8.02
CA GLU A 87 -1.21 -12.03 8.78
C GLU A 87 -0.84 -11.97 10.27
N LEU A 88 -0.60 -13.14 10.89
CA LEU A 88 -0.22 -13.21 12.30
C LEU A 88 1.10 -12.49 12.58
N GLU A 89 2.09 -12.68 11.72
CA GLU A 89 3.40 -12.02 11.88
C GLU A 89 3.29 -10.51 11.64
N GLY A 90 2.49 -10.09 10.66
CA GLY A 90 2.21 -8.69 10.38
C GLY A 90 1.56 -8.01 11.58
N ILE A 91 0.50 -8.60 12.14
CA ILE A 91 -0.16 -8.10 13.35
C ILE A 91 0.81 -8.04 14.53
N ARG A 92 1.66 -9.07 14.71
CA ARG A 92 2.68 -9.10 15.76
C ARG A 92 3.68 -7.95 15.61
N LEU A 93 4.20 -7.72 14.40
CA LEU A 93 5.11 -6.61 14.11
C LEU A 93 4.45 -5.24 14.31
N LEU A 94 3.18 -5.10 13.92
CA LEU A 94 2.41 -3.88 14.19
C LEU A 94 2.33 -3.63 15.70
N GLY A 95 1.94 -4.64 16.48
CA GLY A 95 1.78 -4.55 17.94
C GLY A 95 3.08 -4.30 18.70
N GLU A 96 4.18 -4.93 18.29
CA GLU A 96 5.46 -4.88 19.02
C GLU A 96 6.41 -3.78 18.55
N ARG A 97 6.33 -3.38 17.27
CA ARG A 97 7.36 -2.53 16.64
C ARG A 97 6.82 -1.22 16.09
N VAL A 98 5.56 -1.18 15.67
CA VAL A 98 4.95 0.03 15.11
C VAL A 98 4.19 0.81 16.17
N LEU A 99 3.17 0.21 16.79
CA LEU A 99 2.33 0.90 17.77
C LEU A 99 3.11 1.49 18.96
N PRO A 100 4.13 0.82 19.53
CA PRO A 100 4.91 1.39 20.63
C PRO A 100 5.73 2.61 20.23
N ALA A 101 6.13 2.72 18.95
CA ALA A 101 6.89 3.86 18.45
C ALA A 101 6.02 5.09 18.14
N LEU A 102 4.69 4.92 18.18
CA LEU A 102 3.70 5.97 17.94
C LEU A 102 3.04 6.47 19.23
N ARG A 103 3.41 5.91 20.38
CA ARG A 103 2.93 6.34 21.69
C ARG A 103 3.88 7.39 22.24
N ASP A 104 3.34 8.54 22.58
CA ASP A 104 3.95 9.49 23.52
C ASP A 104 3.85 8.97 24.96
#